data_AF-A0A1I3J727-F1
#
_entry.id   AF-A0A1I3J727-F1
#
_cell.length_a   1.000
_cell.length_b   1.000
_cell.length_c   1.000
_cell.angle_alpha   90.00
_cell.angle_beta   90.00
_cell.angle_gamma   90.00
#
_symmetry.space_group_name_H-M   'P 1'
#
loop_
_entity.id
_entity.type
_entity.pdbx_description
1 polymer ?
#
loop_
_entity_poly.entity_id
_entity_poly.type
_entity_poly.pdbx_seq_one_letter_code
_entity_poly.pdbx_strand_id
1 'polypeptide(L)'
;MELSLSLARKTQPMRAVTLFRPLLVCFVLLSLVFAEERRPQPAAPPVEIDVKNVQELRGRVGQTLSVTGDVARIGSSAAGHRFINFTGNSEFTVFISADDIGKFQPDPPEKTYSGKTLAVQGTLERFRDKLQIRVRSPDELTIIEAKRGPPPVVANRPAPIELKSVGKDAWVSPAGLRYSGYDPDGRTRKDHVLRHAKDIPDRDGPHGVFDGGDELAFAWIDAAWEKVQSQQIKPRQEEGRDVYTIPMDQRIGYMGGESGGRQGHPPLTHVFLVVRRGTTDVVTAFPK
;
A
#
# COMPACT_ATOMS: atom_id res chain seq x y z
N MET A 1 -4.77 -21.27 64.09
CA MET A 1 -4.31 -20.41 65.20
C MET A 1 -3.80 -19.13 64.56
N GLU A 2 -4.32 -17.91 64.72
CA GLU A 2 -5.44 -17.28 65.42
C GLU A 2 -5.85 -16.09 64.50
N LEU A 3 -7.13 -15.83 64.20
CA LEU A 3 -8.04 -14.91 64.91
C LEU A 3 -7.38 -13.61 65.42
N SER A 4 -7.72 -12.45 64.84
CA SER A 4 -8.52 -11.45 65.56
C SER A 4 -8.85 -10.19 64.76
N LEU A 5 -10.14 -9.89 64.80
CA LEU A 5 -10.80 -8.60 64.54
C LEU A 5 -10.29 -7.50 65.48
N SER A 6 -10.41 -6.22 65.09
CA SER A 6 -11.11 -5.25 65.95
C SER A 6 -11.44 -3.94 65.23
N LEU A 7 -12.72 -3.58 65.31
CA LEU A 7 -13.31 -2.27 65.04
C LEU A 7 -12.75 -1.19 65.98
N ALA A 8 -12.90 0.09 65.63
CA ALA A 8 -13.66 1.05 66.45
C ALA A 8 -13.78 2.44 65.80
N ARG A 9 -15.00 2.98 65.90
CA ARG A 9 -15.47 4.31 65.51
C ARG A 9 -14.88 5.41 66.40
N LYS A 10 -14.83 6.64 65.87
CA LYS A 10 -15.06 7.84 66.69
C LYS A 10 -15.86 8.89 65.91
N THR A 11 -17.06 9.13 66.42
CA THR A 11 -17.99 10.21 66.10
C THR A 11 -17.68 11.47 66.91
N GLN A 12 -18.14 12.63 66.41
CA GLN A 12 -18.63 13.86 67.10
C GLN A 12 -18.05 15.16 66.50
N PRO A 13 -18.69 16.34 66.70
CA PRO A 13 -20.13 16.63 66.81
C PRO A 13 -20.57 17.83 65.93
N MET A 14 -21.90 17.95 65.75
CA MET A 14 -22.56 19.16 65.25
C MET A 14 -22.44 20.33 66.25
N ARG A 15 -22.28 21.56 65.76
CA ARG A 15 -22.68 22.78 66.48
C ARG A 15 -23.39 23.77 65.56
N ALA A 16 -24.64 24.01 65.94
CA ALA A 16 -25.35 25.28 66.07
C ALA A 16 -25.33 26.32 64.94
N VAL A 17 -26.55 26.50 64.42
CA VAL A 17 -27.10 27.62 63.67
C VAL A 17 -26.83 28.98 64.36
N THR A 18 -26.53 30.01 63.58
CA THR A 18 -26.85 31.40 63.93
C THR A 18 -27.31 32.14 62.68
N LEU A 19 -28.52 32.70 62.77
CA LEU A 19 -29.19 33.54 61.78
C LEU A 19 -28.51 34.91 61.67
N PHE A 20 -28.18 35.35 60.46
CA PHE A 20 -28.05 36.78 60.14
C PHE A 20 -28.44 37.02 58.66
N ARG A 21 -29.58 37.68 58.45
CA ARG A 21 -29.99 38.35 57.20
C ARG A 21 -29.81 39.87 57.45
N PRO A 22 -29.80 40.73 56.42
CA PRO A 22 -29.23 40.61 55.07
C PRO A 22 -28.37 41.86 54.75
N LEU A 23 -27.41 41.77 53.82
CA LEU A 23 -27.04 42.94 53.02
C LEU A 23 -26.87 42.50 51.58
N LEU A 24 -27.86 42.87 50.78
CA LEU A 24 -27.88 42.74 49.33
C LEU A 24 -26.77 43.66 48.78
N VAL A 25 -25.59 43.10 48.56
CA VAL A 25 -24.58 43.73 47.70
C VAL A 25 -24.66 43.01 46.36
N CYS A 26 -25.26 43.69 45.37
CA CYS A 26 -25.22 43.30 43.97
C CYS A 26 -23.77 43.29 43.48
N PHE A 27 -23.07 42.17 43.65
CA PHE A 27 -21.93 41.84 42.80
C PHE A 27 -22.50 41.24 41.51
N VAL A 28 -22.67 42.10 40.50
CA VAL A 28 -22.76 41.64 39.11
C VAL A 28 -21.37 41.12 38.75
N LEU A 29 -21.10 39.87 39.10
CA LEU A 29 -20.02 39.09 38.50
C LEU A 29 -20.45 38.85 37.06
N LEU A 30 -19.99 39.72 36.17
CA LEU A 30 -19.98 39.48 34.74
C LEU A 30 -19.02 38.30 34.50
N SER A 31 -19.53 37.08 34.68
CA SER A 31 -18.89 35.88 34.18
C SER A 31 -18.87 36.02 32.66
N LEU A 32 -17.75 36.52 32.12
CA LEU A 32 -17.35 36.24 30.76
C LEU A 32 -17.20 34.72 30.67
N VAL A 33 -18.31 34.06 30.34
CA VAL A 33 -18.29 32.75 29.73
C VAL A 33 -17.58 32.97 28.41
N PHE A 34 -16.27 32.69 28.38
CA PHE A 34 -15.63 32.37 27.13
C PHE A 34 -16.34 31.10 26.66
N ALA A 35 -17.36 31.29 25.83
CA ALA A 35 -17.78 30.28 24.89
C ALA A 35 -16.55 30.05 24.02
N GLU A 36 -15.74 29.10 24.43
CA GLU A 36 -14.70 28.55 23.59
C GLU A 36 -15.46 27.96 22.41
N GLU A 37 -15.57 28.77 21.36
CA GLU A 37 -15.98 28.33 20.04
C GLU A 37 -15.15 27.09 19.78
N ARG A 38 -15.78 25.92 19.94
CA ARG A 38 -15.23 24.65 19.47
C ARG A 38 -15.07 24.86 17.98
N ARG A 39 -13.91 25.37 17.57
CA ARG A 39 -13.49 25.35 16.18
C ARG A 39 -13.72 23.91 15.74
N PRO A 40 -14.50 23.67 14.68
CA PRO A 40 -14.68 22.31 14.18
C PRO A 40 -13.29 21.72 14.00
N GLN A 41 -12.98 20.73 14.84
CA GLN A 41 -11.74 19.99 14.73
C GLN A 41 -11.72 19.44 13.30
N PRO A 42 -10.64 19.66 12.51
CA PRO A 42 -10.54 19.11 11.17
C PRO A 42 -10.89 17.63 11.27
N ALA A 43 -11.94 17.21 10.55
CA ALA A 43 -12.39 15.83 10.57
C ALA A 43 -11.16 14.96 10.30
N ALA A 44 -10.92 13.95 11.15
CA ALA A 44 -9.84 13.00 10.92
C ALA A 44 -9.95 12.48 9.49
N PRO A 45 -8.83 12.36 8.75
CA PRO A 45 -8.88 11.91 7.36
C PRO A 45 -9.63 10.57 7.30
N PRO A 46 -10.52 10.40 6.30
CA PRO A 46 -11.29 9.17 6.16
C PRO A 46 -10.34 7.98 6.09
N VAL A 47 -10.66 6.90 6.81
CA VAL A 47 -9.88 5.66 6.80
C VAL A 47 -9.82 5.13 5.37
N GLU A 48 -8.62 4.95 4.83
CA GLU A 48 -8.38 4.45 3.47
C GLU A 48 -8.21 2.93 3.49
N ILE A 49 -8.97 2.23 2.63
CA ILE A 49 -8.99 0.76 2.58
C ILE A 49 -8.94 0.30 1.12
N ASP A 50 -7.98 -0.55 0.80
CA ASP A 50 -7.90 -1.18 -0.52
C ASP A 50 -9.12 -2.09 -0.73
N VAL A 51 -9.73 -1.98 -1.91
CA VAL A 51 -10.90 -2.75 -2.32
C VAL A 51 -10.68 -4.26 -2.17
N LYS A 52 -9.46 -4.78 -2.31
CA LYS A 52 -9.14 -6.20 -2.17
C LYS A 52 -9.23 -6.69 -0.71
N ASN A 53 -9.20 -5.80 0.28
CA ASN A 53 -9.37 -6.16 1.69
C ASN A 53 -10.86 -6.30 2.07
N VAL A 54 -11.52 -7.29 1.47
CA VAL A 54 -12.96 -7.54 1.65
C VAL A 54 -13.33 -7.80 3.12
N GLN A 55 -12.46 -8.47 3.87
CA GLN A 55 -12.72 -8.77 5.29
C GLN A 55 -12.81 -7.49 6.12
N GLU A 56 -11.91 -6.53 5.90
CA GLU A 56 -11.95 -5.25 6.59
C GLU A 56 -13.18 -4.42 6.18
N LEU A 57 -13.52 -4.39 4.89
CA LEU A 57 -14.73 -3.71 4.42
C LEU A 57 -15.99 -4.26 5.09
N ARG A 58 -16.14 -5.59 5.21
CA ARG A 58 -17.28 -6.20 5.91
C ARG A 58 -17.41 -5.74 7.35
N GLY A 59 -16.29 -5.50 8.04
CA GLY A 59 -16.25 -5.03 9.43
C GLY A 59 -16.62 -3.56 9.62
N ARG A 60 -16.74 -2.79 8.54
CA ARG A 60 -16.93 -1.33 8.57
C ARG A 60 -18.22 -0.84 7.89
N VAL A 61 -19.17 -1.75 7.63
CA VAL A 61 -20.50 -1.38 7.12
C VAL A 61 -21.15 -0.35 8.05
N GLY A 62 -21.70 0.72 7.48
CA GLY A 62 -22.28 1.87 8.16
C GLY A 62 -21.31 3.01 8.45
N GLN A 63 -20.00 2.83 8.23
CA GLN A 63 -18.99 3.88 8.42
C GLN A 63 -18.74 4.66 7.12
N THR A 64 -18.44 5.95 7.24
CA THR A 64 -17.89 6.75 6.15
C THR A 64 -16.38 6.53 6.07
N LEU A 65 -15.91 6.12 4.90
CA LEU A 65 -14.50 5.76 4.66
C LEU A 65 -14.11 6.04 3.21
N SER A 66 -12.83 5.87 2.88
CA SER A 66 -12.34 5.91 1.51
C SER A 66 -11.95 4.50 1.05
N VAL A 67 -12.52 4.03 -0.05
CA VAL A 67 -12.14 2.76 -0.69
C VAL A 67 -11.31 3.03 -1.92
N THR A 68 -10.15 2.39 -2.04
CA THR A 68 -9.24 2.56 -3.19
C THR A 68 -9.17 1.32 -4.05
N GLY A 69 -9.08 1.49 -5.38
CA GLY A 69 -8.86 0.36 -6.27
C GLY A 69 -8.90 0.70 -7.76
N ASP A 70 -8.47 -0.27 -8.57
CA ASP A 70 -8.47 -0.16 -10.04
C ASP A 70 -9.83 -0.50 -10.61
N VAL A 71 -10.36 0.38 -11.46
CA VAL A 71 -11.65 0.17 -12.12
C VAL A 71 -11.50 -0.92 -13.20
N ALA A 72 -12.10 -2.08 -12.94
CA ALA A 72 -12.17 -3.18 -13.90
C ALA A 72 -13.19 -2.89 -15.01
N ARG A 73 -14.37 -2.41 -14.63
CA ARG A 73 -15.46 -2.10 -15.58
C ARG A 73 -16.50 -1.18 -14.96
N ILE A 74 -17.17 -0.41 -15.82
CA ILE A 74 -18.35 0.36 -15.45
C ILE A 74 -19.54 -0.21 -16.21
N GLY A 75 -20.48 -0.81 -15.48
CA GLY A 75 -21.70 -1.39 -16.04
C GLY A 75 -22.90 -0.45 -15.92
N SER A 76 -23.91 -0.67 -16.75
CA SER A 76 -25.20 0.01 -16.66
C SER A 76 -26.33 -0.97 -16.37
N SER A 77 -27.42 -0.49 -15.77
CA SER A 77 -28.69 -1.23 -15.67
C SER A 77 -29.71 -0.71 -16.68
N ALA A 78 -30.78 -1.48 -16.91
CA ALA A 78 -31.93 -1.04 -17.70
C ALA A 78 -32.59 0.25 -17.17
N ALA A 79 -32.53 0.48 -15.86
CA ALA A 79 -33.03 1.69 -15.21
C ALA A 79 -32.04 2.89 -15.28
N GLY A 80 -30.90 2.73 -15.95
CA GLY A 80 -29.92 3.81 -16.15
C GLY A 80 -28.85 3.97 -15.07
N HIS A 81 -28.90 3.22 -13.97
CA HIS A 81 -27.85 3.26 -12.93
C HIS A 81 -26.50 2.81 -13.46
N ARG A 82 -25.41 3.32 -12.86
CA ARG A 82 -24.05 2.88 -13.13
C ARG A 82 -23.43 2.15 -11.93
N PHE A 83 -22.62 1.16 -12.27
CA PHE A 83 -21.91 0.32 -11.31
C PHE A 83 -20.44 0.29 -11.68
N ILE A 84 -19.60 0.95 -10.89
CA ILE A 84 -18.15 0.85 -11.02
C ILE A 84 -17.73 -0.39 -10.24
N ASN A 85 -17.06 -1.31 -10.93
CA ASN A 85 -16.56 -2.56 -10.36
C ASN A 85 -15.04 -2.54 -10.43
N PHE A 86 -14.39 -3.13 -9.43
CA PHE A 86 -12.95 -3.04 -9.26
C PHE A 86 -12.24 -4.36 -9.53
N THR A 87 -10.99 -4.29 -9.98
CA THR A 87 -10.16 -5.45 -10.29
C THR A 87 -9.86 -6.25 -9.02
N GLY A 88 -10.09 -7.57 -9.06
CA GLY A 88 -9.81 -8.45 -7.93
C GLY A 88 -10.85 -8.41 -6.81
N ASN A 89 -11.98 -7.71 -6.98
CA ASN A 89 -13.09 -7.74 -6.03
C ASN A 89 -14.46 -7.79 -6.76
N SER A 90 -15.24 -8.83 -6.47
CA SER A 90 -16.60 -9.05 -7.01
C SER A 90 -17.74 -8.69 -6.02
N GLU A 91 -17.40 -8.43 -4.77
CA GLU A 91 -18.30 -8.16 -3.64
C GLU A 91 -18.56 -6.68 -3.39
N PHE A 92 -17.62 -5.81 -3.76
CA PHE A 92 -17.75 -4.36 -3.64
C PHE A 92 -18.07 -3.69 -4.98
N THR A 93 -18.98 -2.73 -4.98
CA THR A 93 -19.27 -1.89 -6.15
C THR A 93 -19.56 -0.45 -5.75
N VAL A 94 -19.22 0.50 -6.62
CA VAL A 94 -19.66 1.87 -6.45
C VAL A 94 -20.89 2.11 -7.30
N PHE A 95 -21.95 2.58 -6.66
CA PHE A 95 -23.26 2.77 -7.25
C PHE A 95 -23.50 4.25 -7.53
N ILE A 96 -23.85 4.57 -8.78
CA ILE A 96 -24.31 5.91 -9.17
C ILE A 96 -25.76 5.78 -9.64
N SER A 97 -26.66 6.52 -9.00
CA SER A 97 -28.08 6.49 -9.33
C SER A 97 -28.31 7.14 -10.71
N ALA A 98 -29.42 6.79 -11.37
CA ALA A 98 -29.72 7.36 -12.70
C ALA A 98 -29.94 8.88 -12.61
N ASP A 99 -30.53 9.33 -11.50
CA ASP A 99 -30.79 10.74 -11.20
C ASP A 99 -29.50 11.55 -10.98
N ASP A 100 -28.43 10.90 -10.52
CA ASP A 100 -27.14 11.54 -10.26
C ASP A 100 -26.21 11.55 -11.49
N ILE A 101 -26.47 10.73 -12.52
CA ILE A 101 -25.59 10.63 -13.72
C ILE A 101 -25.40 11.99 -14.41
N GLY A 102 -26.44 12.83 -14.44
CA GLY A 102 -26.36 14.16 -15.04
C GLY A 102 -25.31 15.08 -14.41
N LYS A 103 -24.86 14.80 -13.18
CA LYS A 103 -23.83 15.56 -12.46
C LYS A 103 -22.41 15.18 -12.86
N PHE A 104 -22.23 14.06 -13.57
CA PHE A 104 -20.94 13.57 -14.06
C PHE A 104 -20.70 14.03 -15.50
N GLN A 105 -20.82 15.33 -15.74
CA GLN A 105 -20.58 15.98 -17.03
C GLN A 105 -19.26 16.77 -16.98
N PRO A 106 -18.60 17.03 -18.12
CA PRO A 106 -19.05 16.83 -19.50
C PRO A 106 -18.96 15.38 -20.01
N ASP A 107 -18.07 14.57 -19.44
CA ASP A 107 -17.82 13.19 -19.87
C ASP A 107 -18.43 12.19 -18.88
N PRO A 108 -19.20 11.19 -19.38
CA PRO A 108 -19.86 10.23 -18.51
C PRO A 108 -18.85 9.36 -17.74
N PRO A 109 -19.24 8.76 -16.59
CA PRO A 109 -18.34 7.98 -15.75
C PRO A 109 -17.55 6.91 -16.51
N GLU A 110 -18.15 6.25 -17.51
CA GLU A 110 -17.53 5.24 -18.36
C GLU A 110 -16.29 5.77 -19.10
N LYS A 111 -16.34 7.01 -19.58
CA LYS A 111 -15.22 7.63 -20.28
C LYS A 111 -14.21 8.21 -19.30
N THR A 112 -14.68 8.75 -18.19
CA THR A 112 -13.85 9.48 -17.22
C THR A 112 -13.05 8.55 -16.32
N TYR A 113 -13.60 7.40 -15.90
CA TYR A 113 -13.00 6.58 -14.83
C TYR A 113 -12.62 5.15 -15.24
N SER A 114 -13.03 4.68 -16.42
CA SER A 114 -12.68 3.32 -16.86
C SER A 114 -11.17 3.13 -16.96
N GLY A 115 -10.67 2.05 -16.38
CA GLY A 115 -9.23 1.71 -16.38
C GLY A 115 -8.36 2.61 -15.49
N LYS A 116 -8.95 3.49 -14.67
CA LYS A 116 -8.23 4.32 -13.70
C LYS A 116 -8.27 3.71 -12.31
N THR A 117 -7.36 4.15 -11.45
CA THR A 117 -7.42 3.91 -10.00
C THR A 117 -8.23 5.02 -9.34
N LEU A 118 -9.21 4.66 -8.52
CA LEU A 118 -10.06 5.62 -7.81
C LEU A 118 -9.92 5.48 -6.31
N ALA A 119 -9.93 6.61 -5.60
CA ALA A 119 -10.38 6.70 -4.22
C ALA A 119 -11.85 7.11 -4.23
N VAL A 120 -12.68 6.32 -3.56
CA VAL A 120 -14.11 6.57 -3.45
C VAL A 120 -14.46 6.85 -2.01
N GLN A 121 -14.94 8.05 -1.73
CA GLN A 121 -15.37 8.44 -0.40
C GLN A 121 -16.87 8.29 -0.26
N GLY A 122 -17.30 7.70 0.84
CA GLY A 122 -18.72 7.63 1.17
C GLY A 122 -19.01 6.63 2.27
N THR A 123 -20.29 6.50 2.60
CA THR A 123 -20.76 5.52 3.58
C THR A 123 -20.78 4.14 2.95
N LEU A 124 -20.06 3.20 3.55
CA LEU A 124 -20.07 1.82 3.14
C LEU A 124 -21.40 1.17 3.54
N GLU A 125 -22.20 0.78 2.57
CA GLU A 125 -23.51 0.17 2.75
C GLU A 125 -23.48 -1.31 2.33
N ARG A 126 -24.41 -2.08 2.89
CA ARG A 126 -24.75 -3.39 2.37
C ARG A 126 -26.05 -3.28 1.59
N PHE A 127 -26.02 -3.67 0.32
CA PHE A 127 -27.22 -3.74 -0.51
C PHE A 127 -27.35 -5.16 -1.07
N ARG A 128 -28.40 -5.87 -0.61
CA ARG A 128 -28.50 -7.32 -0.76
C ARG A 128 -27.23 -7.98 -0.20
N ASP A 129 -26.59 -8.86 -0.97
CA ASP A 129 -25.37 -9.56 -0.55
C ASP A 129 -24.07 -8.83 -0.92
N LYS A 130 -24.16 -7.61 -1.48
CA LYS A 130 -23.00 -6.84 -1.93
C LYS A 130 -22.71 -5.65 -1.02
N LEU A 131 -21.43 -5.32 -0.91
CA LEU A 131 -20.96 -4.08 -0.34
C LEU A 131 -21.02 -2.99 -1.41
N GLN A 132 -21.44 -1.79 -1.03
CA GLN A 132 -21.46 -0.68 -1.95
C GLN A 132 -21.15 0.65 -1.28
N ILE A 133 -20.65 1.61 -2.05
CA ILE A 133 -20.75 3.03 -1.73
C ILE A 133 -21.62 3.67 -2.80
N ARG A 134 -22.64 4.42 -2.36
CA ARG A 134 -23.44 5.27 -3.24
C ARG A 134 -22.73 6.60 -3.41
N VAL A 135 -22.47 6.97 -4.66
CA VAL A 135 -21.82 8.22 -5.02
C VAL A 135 -22.84 9.13 -5.72
N ARG A 136 -22.89 10.40 -5.33
CA ARG A 136 -23.85 11.40 -5.82
C ARG A 136 -23.23 12.46 -6.73
N SER A 137 -21.91 12.66 -6.66
CA SER A 137 -21.21 13.68 -7.43
C SER A 137 -19.77 13.25 -7.75
N PRO A 138 -19.13 13.83 -8.77
CA PRO A 138 -17.75 13.52 -9.12
C PRO A 138 -16.75 13.82 -8.00
N ASP A 139 -17.02 14.77 -7.10
CA ASP A 139 -16.11 15.14 -6.00
C ASP A 139 -15.87 14.02 -4.97
N GLU A 140 -16.80 13.06 -4.88
CA GLU A 140 -16.68 11.87 -4.05
C GLU A 140 -15.78 10.78 -4.70
N LEU A 141 -15.40 10.98 -5.97
CA LEU A 141 -14.47 10.15 -6.73
C LEU A 141 -13.20 10.93 -7.03
N THR A 142 -12.12 10.59 -6.34
CA THR A 142 -10.81 11.10 -6.70
C THR A 142 -10.14 10.09 -7.63
N ILE A 143 -9.82 10.51 -8.87
CA ILE A 143 -8.83 9.78 -9.66
C ILE A 143 -7.54 9.94 -8.90
N ILE A 144 -7.14 8.87 -8.23
CA ILE A 144 -5.76 8.77 -7.80
C ILE A 144 -5.06 8.49 -9.12
N GLU A 145 -4.50 9.54 -9.71
CA GLU A 145 -3.32 9.28 -10.51
C GLU A 145 -2.45 8.49 -9.57
N ALA A 146 -2.34 7.18 -9.81
CA ALA A 146 -1.22 6.46 -9.31
C ALA A 146 -0.07 7.40 -9.67
N LYS A 147 0.55 8.02 -8.66
CA LYS A 147 1.98 8.21 -8.73
C LYS A 147 2.42 6.83 -9.15
N ARG A 148 2.66 6.64 -10.46
CA ARG A 148 3.15 5.40 -11.05
C ARG A 148 4.59 5.28 -10.63
N GLY A 149 4.80 5.30 -9.32
CA GLY A 149 5.96 4.80 -8.65
C GLY A 149 5.54 3.44 -8.08
N PRO A 150 6.50 2.52 -7.92
CA PRO A 150 6.30 1.29 -7.18
C PRO A 150 5.47 1.54 -5.91
N PRO A 151 4.57 0.62 -5.52
CA PRO A 151 3.85 0.72 -4.25
C PRO A 151 4.82 1.01 -3.08
N PRO A 152 4.36 1.60 -1.97
CA PRO A 152 5.24 2.09 -0.93
C PRO A 152 6.28 1.06 -0.49
N VAL A 153 7.50 1.57 -0.40
CA VAL A 153 8.71 0.92 0.10
C VAL A 153 8.41 0.13 1.38
N VAL A 154 8.62 -1.19 1.37
CA VAL A 154 8.52 -2.03 2.57
C VAL A 154 9.68 -1.69 3.53
N ALA A 155 9.42 -1.74 4.84
CA ALA A 155 10.32 -1.30 5.91
C ALA A 155 11.64 -2.09 6.05
N ASN A 156 11.87 -3.17 5.29
CA ASN A 156 13.05 -4.04 5.38
C ASN A 156 13.89 -4.04 4.10
N ARG A 157 14.19 -2.85 3.56
CA ARG A 157 15.12 -2.73 2.43
C ARG A 157 16.55 -3.06 2.86
N PRO A 158 17.33 -3.76 2.02
CA PRO A 158 18.76 -3.90 2.25
C PRO A 158 19.43 -2.52 2.13
N ALA A 159 20.54 -2.35 2.84
CA ALA A 159 21.39 -1.17 2.66
C ALA A 159 21.99 -1.17 1.23
N PRO A 160 22.19 0.01 0.62
CA PRO A 160 22.93 0.10 -0.64
C PRO A 160 24.30 -0.57 -0.52
N ILE A 161 24.73 -1.23 -1.59
CA ILE A 161 26.06 -1.85 -1.66
C ILE A 161 26.86 -1.26 -2.81
N GLU A 162 28.18 -1.28 -2.67
CA GLU A 162 29.10 -0.93 -3.74
C GLU A 162 29.73 -2.20 -4.33
N LEU A 163 29.71 -2.30 -5.65
CA LEU A 163 30.43 -3.36 -6.34
C LEU A 163 31.92 -2.99 -6.45
N LYS A 164 32.79 -3.91 -6.05
CA LYS A 164 34.24 -3.76 -6.24
C LYS A 164 34.61 -4.05 -7.68
N SER A 165 35.20 -3.06 -8.37
CA SER A 165 35.80 -3.30 -9.69
C SER A 165 37.03 -4.23 -9.56
N VAL A 166 37.08 -5.24 -10.42
CA VAL A 166 38.19 -6.21 -10.51
C VAL A 166 38.79 -6.29 -11.92
N GLY A 167 38.36 -5.40 -12.82
CA GLY A 167 38.82 -5.32 -14.19
C GLY A 167 38.01 -4.29 -14.98
N LYS A 168 38.34 -4.11 -16.27
CA LYS A 168 37.67 -3.12 -17.13
C LYS A 168 36.14 -3.31 -17.18
N ASP A 169 35.71 -4.56 -17.31
CA ASP A 169 34.29 -4.94 -17.47
C ASP A 169 33.91 -6.05 -16.47
N ALA A 170 34.47 -5.99 -15.26
CA ALA A 170 34.28 -7.01 -14.24
C ALA A 170 34.16 -6.40 -12.84
N TRP A 171 33.12 -6.79 -12.12
CA TRP A 171 32.84 -6.37 -10.76
C TRP A 171 32.46 -7.54 -9.86
N VAL A 172 32.68 -7.39 -8.55
CA VAL A 172 32.30 -8.37 -7.54
C VAL A 172 31.50 -7.68 -6.44
N SER A 173 30.38 -8.27 -6.04
CA SER A 173 29.56 -7.85 -4.91
C SER A 173 30.10 -8.36 -3.56
N PRO A 174 29.69 -7.78 -2.42
CA PRO A 174 30.07 -8.27 -1.10
C PRO A 174 29.80 -9.77 -0.86
N ALA A 175 28.66 -10.31 -1.31
CA ALA A 175 28.36 -11.75 -1.17
C ALA A 175 29.10 -12.63 -2.20
N GLY A 176 29.92 -12.05 -3.08
CA GLY A 176 30.82 -12.78 -3.98
C GLY A 176 30.27 -13.09 -5.37
N LEU A 177 29.13 -12.51 -5.75
CA LEU A 177 28.65 -12.57 -7.14
C LEU A 177 29.52 -11.72 -8.05
N ARG A 178 29.92 -12.29 -9.20
CA ARG A 178 30.76 -11.64 -10.19
C ARG A 178 29.95 -11.24 -11.41
N TYR A 179 29.98 -9.96 -11.76
CA TYR A 179 29.35 -9.39 -12.93
C TYR A 179 30.43 -9.14 -13.98
N SER A 180 30.53 -10.01 -14.99
CA SER A 180 31.61 -9.92 -15.97
C SER A 180 31.19 -10.23 -17.41
N GLY A 181 31.83 -9.54 -18.35
CA GLY A 181 31.57 -9.69 -19.78
C GLY A 181 30.25 -9.06 -20.20
N TYR A 182 29.69 -9.55 -21.31
CA TYR A 182 28.63 -8.87 -22.03
C TYR A 182 27.41 -9.76 -22.25
N ASP A 183 26.23 -9.15 -22.35
CA ASP A 183 25.00 -9.77 -22.82
C ASP A 183 24.97 -9.87 -24.36
N PRO A 184 23.97 -10.56 -24.95
CA PRO A 184 23.86 -10.67 -26.41
C PRO A 184 23.70 -9.33 -27.15
N ASP A 185 23.24 -8.29 -26.46
CA ASP A 185 23.08 -6.93 -27.02
C ASP A 185 24.36 -6.08 -26.85
N GLY A 186 25.45 -6.66 -26.33
CA GLY A 186 26.72 -5.97 -26.13
C GLY A 186 26.79 -5.07 -24.89
N ARG A 187 25.85 -5.17 -23.95
CA ARG A 187 25.91 -4.44 -22.66
C ARG A 187 26.71 -5.23 -21.64
N THR A 188 27.40 -4.54 -20.73
CA THR A 188 28.04 -5.25 -19.62
C THR A 188 26.99 -5.98 -18.78
N ARG A 189 27.37 -7.08 -18.11
CA ARG A 189 26.42 -7.79 -17.22
C ARG A 189 25.89 -6.91 -16.10
N LYS A 190 26.69 -5.97 -15.62
CA LYS A 190 26.28 -4.95 -14.66
C LYS A 190 25.16 -4.07 -15.25
N ASP A 191 25.35 -3.55 -16.45
CA ASP A 191 24.36 -2.69 -17.10
C ASP A 191 23.07 -3.44 -17.46
N HIS A 192 23.19 -4.70 -17.89
CA HIS A 192 22.03 -5.56 -18.12
C HIS A 192 21.18 -5.69 -16.86
N VAL A 193 21.80 -6.00 -15.71
CA VAL A 193 21.07 -6.11 -14.43
C VAL A 193 20.45 -4.77 -14.04
N LEU A 194 21.15 -3.65 -14.24
CA LEU A 194 20.61 -2.32 -13.97
C LEU A 194 19.42 -1.94 -14.87
N ARG A 195 19.22 -2.58 -16.02
CA ARG A 195 17.96 -2.41 -16.77
C ARG A 195 16.75 -2.89 -15.99
N HIS A 196 16.92 -3.86 -15.10
CA HIS A 196 15.88 -4.33 -14.19
C HIS A 196 15.73 -3.45 -12.94
N ALA A 197 16.39 -2.30 -12.88
CA ALA A 197 16.18 -1.31 -11.85
C ALA A 197 15.18 -0.21 -12.27
N LYS A 198 14.80 -0.18 -13.56
CA LYS A 198 13.92 0.83 -14.13
C LYS A 198 12.86 0.17 -15.01
N ASP A 199 11.62 0.65 -14.90
CA ASP A 199 10.58 0.17 -15.79
C ASP A 199 10.84 0.60 -17.24
N ILE A 200 10.38 -0.24 -18.17
CA ILE A 200 10.33 0.04 -19.60
C ILE A 200 8.87 -0.13 -20.01
N PRO A 201 8.02 0.90 -19.80
CA PRO A 201 6.56 0.74 -19.90
C PRO A 201 6.07 0.24 -21.25
N ASP A 202 6.75 0.64 -22.33
CA ASP A 202 6.41 0.27 -23.71
C ASP A 202 7.05 -1.07 -24.16
N ARG A 203 7.62 -1.84 -23.22
CA ARG A 203 8.16 -3.17 -23.52
C ARG A 203 7.03 -4.19 -23.60
N ASP A 204 7.00 -4.92 -24.71
CA ASP A 204 6.16 -6.10 -24.87
C ASP A 204 6.36 -7.12 -23.73
N GLY A 205 5.26 -7.49 -23.08
CA GLY A 205 5.24 -8.51 -22.03
C GLY A 205 5.64 -8.00 -20.63
N PRO A 206 5.88 -8.91 -19.67
CA PRO A 206 6.29 -8.56 -18.31
C PRO A 206 7.77 -8.17 -18.23
N HIS A 207 8.08 -7.22 -17.36
CA HIS A 207 9.45 -6.81 -17.03
C HIS A 207 9.64 -6.71 -15.53
N GLY A 208 10.44 -7.58 -14.90
CA GLY A 208 10.71 -7.46 -13.47
C GLY A 208 11.54 -6.22 -13.15
N VAL A 209 11.05 -5.35 -12.26
CA VAL A 209 11.72 -4.11 -11.85
C VAL A 209 11.97 -4.11 -10.33
N PHE A 210 13.21 -3.95 -9.91
CA PHE A 210 13.61 -3.88 -8.50
C PHE A 210 13.08 -2.62 -7.84
N ASP A 211 12.61 -2.75 -6.60
CA ASP A 211 12.29 -1.61 -5.74
C ASP A 211 13.58 -0.92 -5.29
N GLY A 212 13.60 0.41 -5.35
CA GLY A 212 14.77 1.21 -4.95
C GLY A 212 15.73 1.56 -6.09
N GLY A 213 15.40 1.16 -7.33
CA GLY A 213 16.16 1.58 -8.50
C GLY A 213 17.61 1.12 -8.49
N ASP A 214 18.46 1.86 -9.21
CA ASP A 214 19.86 1.50 -9.43
C ASP A 214 20.64 1.34 -8.12
N GLU A 215 20.24 2.09 -7.08
CA GLU A 215 20.86 2.10 -5.76
C GLU A 215 20.73 0.76 -5.03
N LEU A 216 19.59 0.07 -5.18
CA LEU A 216 19.27 -1.14 -4.40
C LEU A 216 19.19 -2.43 -5.21
N ALA A 217 19.23 -2.37 -6.54
CA ALA A 217 19.13 -3.57 -7.39
C ALA A 217 20.19 -4.63 -7.01
N PHE A 218 21.45 -4.23 -6.84
CA PHE A 218 22.51 -5.15 -6.43
C PHE A 218 22.36 -5.61 -4.98
N ALA A 219 21.87 -4.77 -4.08
CA ALA A 219 21.67 -5.12 -2.68
C ALA A 219 20.60 -6.22 -2.51
N TRP A 220 19.52 -6.17 -3.30
CA TRP A 220 18.53 -7.26 -3.34
C TRP A 220 19.11 -8.57 -3.86
N ILE A 221 19.96 -8.50 -4.88
CA ILE A 221 20.61 -9.68 -5.45
C ILE A 221 21.62 -10.28 -4.47
N ASP A 222 22.37 -9.44 -3.74
CA ASP A 222 23.33 -9.87 -2.71
C ASP A 222 22.61 -10.58 -1.56
N ALA A 223 21.53 -9.98 -1.03
CA ALA A 223 20.70 -10.60 0.00
C ALA A 223 20.08 -11.93 -0.46
N ALA A 224 19.68 -12.03 -1.73
CA ALA A 224 19.20 -13.29 -2.30
C ALA A 224 20.30 -14.35 -2.37
N TRP A 225 21.52 -13.96 -2.72
CA TRP A 225 22.66 -14.87 -2.78
C TRP A 225 23.11 -15.35 -1.40
N GLU A 226 23.11 -14.48 -0.39
CA GLU A 226 23.32 -14.88 1.01
C GLU A 226 22.26 -15.91 1.46
N LYS A 227 21.01 -15.77 1.01
CA LYS A 227 19.96 -16.77 1.25
C LYS A 227 20.27 -18.11 0.55
N VAL A 228 20.76 -18.08 -0.68
CA VAL A 228 21.22 -19.30 -1.38
C VAL A 228 22.30 -20.03 -0.57
N GLN A 229 23.29 -19.29 -0.07
CA GLN A 229 24.40 -19.85 0.71
C GLN A 229 23.93 -20.39 2.06
N SER A 230 23.22 -19.59 2.84
CA SER A 230 22.78 -19.92 4.19
C SER A 230 21.73 -21.04 4.23
N GLN A 231 20.80 -21.04 3.28
CA GLN A 231 19.72 -22.03 3.21
C GLN A 231 20.01 -23.18 2.24
N GLN A 232 21.20 -23.19 1.62
CA GLN A 232 21.64 -24.21 0.68
C GLN A 232 20.67 -24.47 -0.48
N ILE A 233 20.02 -23.39 -0.96
CA ILE A 233 19.08 -23.44 -2.08
C ILE A 233 19.80 -24.04 -3.29
N LYS A 234 19.21 -25.09 -3.90
CA LYS A 234 19.80 -25.74 -5.06
C LYS A 234 19.29 -25.11 -6.36
N PRO A 235 20.17 -24.88 -7.34
CA PRO A 235 19.73 -24.39 -8.64
C PRO A 235 19.06 -25.49 -9.45
N ARG A 236 18.21 -25.06 -10.39
CA ARG A 236 17.88 -25.86 -11.55
C ARG A 236 18.99 -25.69 -12.59
N GLN A 237 19.47 -26.80 -13.15
CA GLN A 237 20.54 -26.77 -14.16
C GLN A 237 19.94 -26.68 -15.57
N GLU A 238 20.42 -25.74 -16.38
CA GLU A 238 20.01 -25.56 -17.77
C GLU A 238 21.21 -25.17 -18.63
N GLU A 239 21.54 -25.94 -19.68
CA GLU A 239 22.51 -25.54 -20.73
C GLU A 239 23.78 -24.83 -20.22
N GLY A 240 24.46 -25.41 -19.23
CA GLY A 240 25.68 -24.81 -18.67
C GLY A 240 25.44 -23.62 -17.73
N ARG A 241 24.22 -23.45 -17.22
CA ARG A 241 23.80 -22.44 -16.27
C ARG A 241 23.18 -23.07 -15.03
N ASP A 242 23.34 -22.39 -13.91
CA ASP A 242 22.61 -22.64 -12.68
C ASP A 242 21.56 -21.54 -12.52
N VAL A 243 20.30 -21.94 -12.44
CA VAL A 243 19.13 -21.06 -12.39
C VAL A 243 18.47 -21.16 -11.03
N TYR A 244 18.39 -20.03 -10.34
CA TYR A 244 17.78 -19.89 -9.03
C TYR A 244 16.50 -19.07 -9.13
N THR A 245 15.49 -19.44 -8.34
CA THR A 245 14.33 -18.61 -8.02
C THR A 245 14.25 -18.55 -6.51
N ILE A 246 14.63 -17.40 -5.96
CA ILE A 246 14.96 -17.25 -4.54
C ILE A 246 13.86 -16.44 -3.86
N PRO A 247 13.10 -17.00 -2.90
CA PRO A 247 12.07 -16.27 -2.18
C PRO A 247 12.68 -15.24 -1.24
N MET A 248 12.16 -14.01 -1.22
CA MET A 248 12.71 -12.91 -0.41
C MET A 248 11.86 -12.55 0.81
N ASP A 249 10.78 -13.29 1.09
CA ASP A 249 9.84 -13.11 2.23
C ASP A 249 9.18 -11.72 2.33
N GLN A 250 9.48 -10.84 1.37
CA GLN A 250 8.95 -9.51 1.22
C GLN A 250 8.92 -9.14 -0.25
N ARG A 251 8.25 -8.03 -0.54
CA ARG A 251 8.32 -7.43 -1.86
C ARG A 251 9.70 -6.83 -2.10
N ILE A 252 10.24 -7.11 -3.28
CA ILE A 252 11.54 -6.64 -3.73
C ILE A 252 11.48 -5.86 -5.05
N GLY A 253 10.28 -5.75 -5.62
CA GLY A 253 10.06 -5.21 -6.94
C GLY A 253 8.61 -5.29 -7.37
N TYR A 254 8.39 -5.02 -8.65
CA TYR A 254 7.08 -5.07 -9.27
C TYR A 254 7.19 -5.49 -10.74
N MET A 255 6.09 -5.98 -11.28
CA MET A 255 5.97 -6.26 -12.71
C MET A 255 5.77 -4.95 -13.46
N GLY A 256 6.77 -4.56 -14.23
CA GLY A 256 6.74 -3.50 -15.23
C GLY A 256 6.42 -4.03 -16.64
N GLY A 257 6.74 -3.22 -17.64
CA GLY A 257 6.37 -3.45 -19.04
C GLY A 257 4.89 -3.19 -19.29
N GLU A 258 4.44 -3.41 -20.52
CA GLU A 258 3.04 -3.21 -20.88
C GLU A 258 2.12 -4.10 -20.03
N SER A 259 2.54 -5.34 -19.79
CA SER A 259 1.78 -6.29 -18.98
C SER A 259 1.68 -5.85 -17.53
N GLY A 260 2.76 -5.29 -16.98
CA GLY A 260 2.79 -4.69 -15.65
C GLY A 260 1.85 -3.50 -15.55
N GLY A 261 1.91 -2.58 -16.51
CA GLY A 261 1.03 -1.41 -16.56
C GLY A 261 -0.45 -1.79 -16.63
N ARG A 262 -0.82 -2.79 -17.46
CA ARG A 262 -2.20 -3.31 -17.55
C ARG A 262 -2.68 -3.97 -16.25
N GLN A 263 -1.77 -4.51 -15.45
CA GLN A 263 -2.09 -5.23 -14.21
C GLN A 263 -1.91 -4.37 -12.94
N GLY A 264 -1.62 -3.07 -13.08
CA GLY A 264 -1.38 -2.20 -11.93
C GLY A 264 -0.08 -2.50 -11.18
N HIS A 265 0.96 -2.93 -11.91
CA HIS A 265 2.29 -3.23 -11.39
C HIS A 265 2.31 -4.19 -10.18
N PRO A 266 1.85 -5.45 -10.35
CA PRO A 266 1.77 -6.39 -9.25
C PRO A 266 3.13 -6.60 -8.57
N PRO A 267 3.16 -6.77 -7.24
CA PRO A 267 4.39 -6.91 -6.48
C PRO A 267 5.11 -8.22 -6.80
N LEU A 268 6.44 -8.18 -6.85
CA LEU A 268 7.30 -9.34 -7.06
C LEU A 268 8.12 -9.63 -5.79
N THR A 269 8.29 -10.91 -5.48
CA THR A 269 8.78 -11.39 -4.18
C THR A 269 9.93 -12.38 -4.28
N HIS A 270 10.35 -12.73 -5.50
CA HIS A 270 11.47 -13.63 -5.75
C HIS A 270 12.55 -12.95 -6.57
N VAL A 271 13.81 -13.24 -6.29
CA VAL A 271 14.90 -12.97 -7.24
C VAL A 271 15.03 -14.16 -8.17
N PHE A 272 14.86 -13.92 -9.47
CA PHE A 272 15.32 -14.85 -10.49
C PHE A 272 16.79 -14.53 -10.79
N LEU A 273 17.68 -15.50 -10.55
CA LEU A 273 19.13 -15.33 -10.72
C LEU A 273 19.67 -16.45 -11.60
N VAL A 274 20.43 -16.10 -12.62
CA VAL A 274 21.12 -17.04 -13.49
C VAL A 274 22.62 -16.80 -13.39
N VAL A 275 23.36 -17.85 -13.06
CA VAL A 275 24.83 -17.84 -13.07
C VAL A 275 25.38 -18.91 -14.01
N ARG A 276 26.62 -18.77 -14.47
CA ARG A 276 27.31 -19.84 -15.18
C ARG A 276 27.50 -21.03 -14.24
N ARG A 277 27.29 -22.25 -14.74
CA ARG A 277 27.29 -23.48 -13.94
C ARG A 277 28.55 -23.61 -13.10
N GLY A 278 28.36 -23.86 -11.79
CA GLY A 278 29.46 -24.07 -10.85
C GLY A 278 30.30 -22.83 -10.55
N THR A 279 29.81 -21.63 -10.86
CA THR A 279 30.52 -20.36 -10.62
C THR A 279 29.60 -19.33 -9.93
N THR A 280 30.15 -18.16 -9.63
CA THR A 280 29.39 -16.97 -9.21
C THR A 280 29.23 -15.92 -10.32
N ASP A 281 29.56 -16.28 -11.58
CA ASP A 281 29.47 -15.38 -12.71
C ASP A 281 28.01 -15.19 -13.15
N VAL A 282 27.46 -14.00 -12.87
CA VAL A 282 26.08 -13.62 -13.18
C VAL A 282 25.87 -13.46 -14.69
N VAL A 283 24.84 -14.14 -15.19
CA VAL A 283 24.31 -13.99 -16.55
C VAL A 283 23.19 -12.95 -16.57
N THR A 284 22.22 -13.05 -15.67
CA THR A 284 21.14 -12.06 -15.48
C THR A 284 20.52 -12.23 -14.09
N ALA A 285 19.87 -11.18 -13.60
CA ALA A 285 19.12 -11.20 -12.35
C ALA A 285 17.99 -10.16 -12.39
N PHE A 286 16.78 -10.55 -11.96
CA PHE A 286 15.62 -9.65 -11.92
C PHE A 286 14.52 -10.17 -10.96
N PRO A 287 13.60 -9.31 -10.49
CA PRO A 287 12.46 -9.73 -9.69
C PRO A 287 11.45 -10.56 -10.48
N LYS A 288 10.83 -11.54 -9.83
CA LYS A 288 9.78 -12.41 -10.39
C LYS A 288 8.70 -12.74 -9.35
#